data_AF-A0A2Z5WY85-F1
#
_entry.id   AF-A0A2Z5WY85-F1
#
_cell.length_a   1.000
_cell.length_b   1.000
_cell.length_c   1.000
_cell.angle_alpha   90.00
_cell.angle_beta   90.00
_cell.angle_gamma   90.00
#
_symmetry.space_group_name_H-M   'P 1'
#
loop_
_entity.id
_entity.type
_entity.pdbx_description
1 polymer ?
#
loop_
_entity_poly.entity_id
_entity_poly.type
_entity_poly.pdbx_seq_one_letter_code
_entity_poly.pdbx_strand_id
1 'polypeptide(L)'
;METEFDPLATAHIDLQIEEDFPEIRLEADKFELWFQPVYELATGNVLHNEVLVRWRDIQGNLRQPQELLLALQNTQLLCQLDRIVVEKSIEVLMQQPKVKVSINLSNEIFTDHKFPEQLHKWLSQYNVLAKRISFEIAEEMLCQMQPQAIALITELKMIGCSIVIDDFTGKYFSLLQLQELPISMIKLDRSFARKSLSPSQKQIAIAISYTSKVFQKQCIVKGIDDKYSLKFASELGVKGVQGYSLSQPQDNPKTFGLISLLISRIVASAIAILILLYIFKSLMGIDLFKDRHAWEVLSDFFESIFGGK
;
A
#
# COMPACT_ATOMS: atom_id res chain seq x y z
N MET A 1 21.90 -5.81 2.23
CA MET A 1 23.01 -4.90 1.90
C MET A 1 22.62 -3.56 2.46
N GLU A 2 23.20 -3.20 3.60
CA GLU A 2 23.28 -1.80 4.01
C GLU A 2 24.15 -1.11 2.95
N THR A 3 23.58 -0.13 2.26
CA THR A 3 24.33 0.73 1.35
C THR A 3 25.26 1.60 2.19
N GLU A 4 26.56 1.46 1.98
CA GLU A 4 27.58 2.35 2.53
C GLU A 4 27.20 3.81 2.23
N PHE A 5 27.32 4.66 3.24
CA PHE A 5 27.14 6.10 3.13
C PHE A 5 28.23 6.66 2.19
N ASP A 6 27.85 7.05 0.98
CA ASP A 6 28.71 7.75 0.02
C ASP A 6 28.43 9.26 0.08
N PRO A 7 29.34 10.07 0.68
CA PRO A 7 29.13 11.50 0.84
C PRO A 7 29.03 12.27 -0.50
N LEU A 8 29.63 11.76 -1.58
CA LEU A 8 29.61 12.41 -2.89
C LEU A 8 28.29 12.15 -3.64
N ALA A 9 27.70 10.96 -3.46
CA ALA A 9 26.38 10.64 -4.00
C ALA A 9 25.29 11.50 -3.31
N THR A 10 25.38 11.69 -1.99
CA THR A 10 24.47 12.55 -1.22
C THR A 10 24.55 14.01 -1.67
N ALA A 11 25.76 14.56 -1.86
CA ALA A 11 25.92 15.95 -2.32
C ALA A 11 25.38 16.20 -3.74
N HIS A 12 25.47 15.21 -4.64
CA HIS A 12 24.86 15.32 -5.97
C HIS A 12 23.34 15.22 -5.94
N ILE A 13 22.79 14.40 -5.04
CA ILE A 13 21.34 14.29 -4.82
C ILE A 13 20.80 15.59 -4.21
N ASP A 14 21.49 16.18 -3.24
CA ASP A 14 21.09 17.46 -2.63
C ASP A 14 21.06 18.59 -3.68
N LEU A 15 22.07 18.68 -4.55
CA LEU A 15 22.09 19.63 -5.66
C LEU A 15 20.98 19.38 -6.70
N GLN A 16 20.72 18.11 -7.04
CA GLN A 16 19.61 17.77 -7.95
C GLN A 16 18.24 18.07 -7.34
N ILE A 17 18.08 17.93 -6.03
CA ILE A 17 16.84 18.24 -5.34
C ILE A 17 16.65 19.74 -5.18
N GLU A 18 17.73 20.51 -4.95
CA GLU A 18 17.71 21.96 -5.07
C GLU A 18 17.37 22.42 -6.50
N GLU A 19 17.85 21.75 -7.54
CA GLU A 19 17.47 22.05 -8.93
C GLU A 19 16.05 21.62 -9.29
N ASP A 20 15.57 20.47 -8.77
CA ASP A 20 14.21 19.95 -8.97
C ASP A 20 13.17 20.77 -8.19
N PHE A 21 13.57 21.34 -7.05
CA PHE A 21 12.76 22.16 -6.15
C PHE A 21 13.51 23.45 -5.75
N PRO A 22 13.74 24.38 -6.70
CA PRO A 22 14.54 25.59 -6.49
C PRO A 22 13.86 26.64 -5.58
N GLU A 23 12.68 26.33 -5.03
CA GLU A 23 11.92 27.20 -4.15
C GLU A 23 11.43 26.48 -2.90
N ILE A 24 11.10 27.26 -1.87
CA ILE A 24 10.52 26.87 -0.57
C ILE A 24 9.10 26.27 -0.72
N ARG A 25 8.75 25.71 -1.90
CA ARG A 25 7.43 25.22 -2.21
C ARG A 25 7.47 24.01 -3.13
N LEU A 26 6.83 22.94 -2.69
CA LEU A 26 6.55 21.76 -3.50
C LEU A 26 5.36 22.03 -4.44
N GLU A 27 5.53 21.74 -5.73
CA GLU A 27 4.46 21.77 -6.74
C GLU A 27 3.72 20.44 -6.75
N ALA A 28 2.41 20.46 -6.47
CA ALA A 28 1.61 19.24 -6.37
C ALA A 28 1.64 18.40 -7.65
N ASP A 29 1.74 19.01 -8.83
CA ASP A 29 1.72 18.32 -10.13
C ASP A 29 2.98 17.48 -10.39
N LYS A 30 4.08 17.73 -9.67
CA LYS A 30 5.29 16.90 -9.74
C LYS A 30 5.12 15.56 -9.03
N PHE A 31 4.07 15.38 -8.22
CA PHE A 31 3.86 14.20 -7.38
C PHE A 31 2.73 13.30 -7.90
N GLU A 32 3.04 12.01 -7.98
CA GLU A 32 2.12 10.94 -8.36
C GLU A 32 1.91 9.98 -7.19
N LEU A 33 0.69 9.46 -7.07
CA LEU A 33 0.35 8.46 -6.06
C LEU A 33 0.39 7.06 -6.68
N TRP A 34 1.13 6.18 -6.03
CA TRP A 34 1.13 4.75 -6.31
C TRP A 34 0.51 4.01 -5.14
N PHE A 35 -0.07 2.85 -5.41
CA PHE A 35 -0.91 2.12 -4.48
C PHE A 35 -0.43 0.69 -4.36
N GLN A 36 -0.10 0.26 -3.15
CA GLN A 36 0.19 -1.13 -2.85
C GLN A 36 -0.93 -1.75 -2.00
N PRO A 37 -1.61 -2.79 -2.48
CA PRO A 37 -2.70 -3.39 -1.72
C PRO A 37 -2.20 -4.16 -0.49
N VAL A 38 -2.93 -3.99 0.61
CA VAL A 38 -2.87 -4.86 1.78
C VAL A 38 -4.04 -5.84 1.70
N TYR A 39 -3.74 -7.13 1.70
CA TYR A 39 -4.74 -8.18 1.55
C TYR A 39 -5.17 -8.75 2.89
N GLU A 40 -6.46 -8.98 3.06
CA GLU A 40 -6.99 -9.78 4.16
C GLU A 40 -6.56 -11.23 3.97
N LEU A 41 -5.90 -11.80 4.97
CA LEU A 41 -5.33 -13.13 4.82
C LEU A 41 -6.43 -14.20 4.68
N ALA A 42 -7.53 -14.05 5.40
CA ALA A 42 -8.61 -15.04 5.43
C ALA A 42 -9.40 -15.13 4.12
N THR A 43 -9.60 -14.00 3.42
CA THR A 43 -10.48 -13.92 2.23
C THR A 43 -9.71 -13.62 0.94
N GLY A 44 -8.49 -13.12 1.04
CA GLY A 44 -7.73 -12.58 -0.08
C GLY A 44 -8.27 -11.26 -0.62
N ASN A 45 -9.28 -10.64 0.01
CA ASN A 45 -9.81 -9.34 -0.37
C ASN A 45 -8.85 -8.20 -0.04
N VAL A 46 -8.94 -7.09 -0.74
CA VAL A 46 -8.17 -5.89 -0.40
C VAL A 46 -8.77 -5.25 0.85
N LEU A 47 -7.96 -5.09 1.91
CA LEU A 47 -8.34 -4.34 3.12
C LEU A 47 -8.30 -2.83 2.85
N HIS A 48 -7.17 -2.38 2.31
CA HIS A 48 -6.86 -1.01 1.90
C HIS A 48 -5.65 -1.02 0.97
N ASN A 49 -5.30 0.14 0.41
CA ASN A 49 -4.08 0.33 -0.37
C ASN A 49 -3.17 1.32 0.36
N GLU A 50 -1.92 0.95 0.59
CA GLU A 50 -0.90 1.89 1.05
C GLU A 50 -0.54 2.86 -0.08
N VAL A 51 -0.60 4.15 0.23
CA VAL A 51 -0.23 5.24 -0.67
C VAL A 51 1.27 5.46 -0.59
N LEU A 52 1.89 5.40 -1.76
CA LEU A 52 3.32 5.53 -1.94
C LEU A 52 3.56 6.66 -2.93
N VAL A 53 4.10 7.78 -2.45
CA VAL A 53 4.39 8.93 -3.31
C VAL A 53 5.56 8.62 -4.26
N ARG A 54 5.47 9.14 -5.47
CA ARG A 54 6.54 9.21 -6.47
C ARG A 54 6.62 10.65 -6.96
N TRP A 55 7.77 11.08 -7.48
CA TRP A 55 7.89 12.39 -8.12
C TRP A 55 8.49 12.28 -9.51
N ARG A 56 8.28 13.30 -10.35
CA ARG A 56 8.98 13.47 -11.62
C ARG A 56 10.11 14.47 -11.49
N ASP A 57 11.33 14.07 -11.85
CA ASP A 57 12.49 14.97 -11.91
C ASP A 57 12.33 16.01 -13.05
N ILE A 58 13.24 16.99 -13.13
CA ILE A 58 13.20 18.02 -14.19
C ILE A 58 13.25 17.44 -15.61
N GLN A 59 13.80 16.23 -15.78
CA GLN A 59 13.84 15.53 -17.07
C GLN A 59 12.56 14.69 -17.32
N GLY A 60 11.62 14.66 -16.37
CA GLY A 60 10.34 13.97 -16.45
C GLY A 60 10.38 12.50 -16.05
N ASN A 61 11.51 11.99 -15.54
CA ASN A 61 11.64 10.60 -15.11
C ASN A 61 10.97 10.39 -13.76
N LEU A 62 10.32 9.24 -13.59
CA LEU A 62 9.68 8.87 -12.34
C LEU A 62 10.71 8.37 -11.32
N ARG A 63 10.74 9.00 -10.14
CA ARG A 63 11.68 8.71 -9.04
C ARG A 63 10.97 8.13 -7.82
N GLN A 64 11.71 7.31 -7.07
CA GLN A 64 11.26 6.75 -5.80
C GLN A 64 11.42 7.77 -4.68
N PRO A 65 10.55 7.74 -3.66
CA PRO A 65 10.50 8.79 -2.64
C PRO A 65 11.75 8.86 -1.76
N GLN A 66 12.57 7.79 -1.70
CA GLN A 66 13.67 7.64 -0.74
C GLN A 66 14.67 8.80 -0.79
N GLU A 67 15.14 9.18 -1.98
CA GLU A 67 16.15 10.24 -2.14
C GLU A 67 15.58 11.62 -1.71
N LEU A 68 14.32 11.94 -2.05
CA LEU A 68 13.67 13.20 -1.64
C LEU A 68 13.32 13.21 -0.17
N LEU A 69 12.81 12.12 0.37
CA LEU A 69 12.47 12.06 1.79
C LEU A 69 13.70 12.31 2.67
N LEU A 70 14.88 11.82 2.24
CA LEU A 70 16.14 12.11 2.91
C LEU A 70 16.52 13.59 2.78
N ALA A 71 16.43 14.18 1.59
CA ALA A 71 16.79 15.59 1.38
C ALA A 71 15.81 16.58 2.05
N LEU A 72 14.53 16.23 2.14
CA LEU A 72 13.51 17.03 2.81
C LEU A 72 13.49 16.83 4.33
N GLN A 73 14.28 15.89 4.85
CA GLN A 73 14.26 15.55 6.27
C GLN A 73 14.59 16.78 7.14
N ASN A 74 13.83 16.98 8.22
CA ASN A 74 13.94 18.15 9.11
C ASN A 74 13.64 19.51 8.44
N THR A 75 13.01 19.52 7.26
CA THR A 75 12.53 20.74 6.59
C THR A 75 11.01 20.89 6.71
N GLN A 76 10.50 22.11 6.60
CA GLN A 76 9.05 22.34 6.54
C GLN A 76 8.40 21.80 5.24
N LEU A 77 9.21 21.52 4.22
CA LEU A 77 8.74 20.97 2.94
C LEU A 77 8.23 19.54 3.10
N LEU A 78 8.74 18.78 4.06
CA LEU A 78 8.26 17.42 4.30
C LEU A 78 6.81 17.41 4.84
N CYS A 79 6.48 18.36 5.73
CA CYS A 79 5.10 18.59 6.15
C CYS A 79 4.21 19.06 4.99
N GLN A 80 4.74 19.87 4.06
CA GLN A 80 4.04 20.23 2.84
C GLN A 80 3.78 19.00 1.93
N LEU A 81 4.74 18.08 1.83
CA LEU A 81 4.60 16.85 1.06
C LEU A 81 3.50 15.96 1.65
N ASP A 82 3.47 15.79 2.97
CA ASP A 82 2.41 15.05 3.65
C ASP A 82 1.02 15.61 3.28
N ARG A 83 0.86 16.94 3.36
CA ARG A 83 -0.38 17.62 2.96
C ARG A 83 -0.77 17.36 1.51
N ILE A 84 0.19 17.44 0.58
CA ILE A 84 -0.04 17.14 -0.86
C ILE A 84 -0.50 15.69 -1.04
N VAL A 85 0.17 14.73 -0.40
CA VAL A 85 -0.16 13.30 -0.50
C VAL A 85 -1.54 13.03 0.07
N VAL A 86 -1.88 13.65 1.21
CA VAL A 86 -3.20 13.52 1.84
C VAL A 86 -4.30 14.09 0.97
N GLU A 87 -4.14 15.30 0.45
CA GLU A 87 -5.13 15.94 -0.43
C GLU A 87 -5.38 15.11 -1.70
N LYS A 88 -4.32 14.72 -2.41
CA LYS A 88 -4.42 13.85 -3.59
C LYS A 88 -5.06 12.51 -3.27
N SER A 89 -4.79 11.94 -2.10
CA SER A 89 -5.41 10.68 -1.67
C SER A 89 -6.92 10.86 -1.48
N ILE A 90 -7.36 11.99 -0.93
CA ILE A 90 -8.78 12.32 -0.76
C ILE A 90 -9.47 12.50 -2.13
N GLU A 91 -8.81 13.15 -3.10
CA GLU A 91 -9.32 13.26 -4.48
C GLU A 91 -9.53 11.89 -5.12
N VAL A 92 -8.56 10.96 -4.95
CA VAL A 92 -8.71 9.57 -5.42
C VAL A 92 -9.89 8.88 -4.74
N LEU A 93 -10.05 9.06 -3.42
CA LEU A 93 -11.15 8.46 -2.67
C LEU A 93 -12.52 9.00 -3.08
N MET A 94 -12.61 10.28 -3.46
CA MET A 94 -13.83 10.88 -4.02
C MET A 94 -14.27 10.14 -5.28
N GLN A 95 -13.32 9.85 -6.19
CA GLN A 95 -13.60 9.19 -7.46
C GLN A 95 -13.81 7.68 -7.32
N GLN A 96 -13.26 7.05 -6.28
CA GLN A 96 -13.22 5.60 -6.10
C GLN A 96 -13.91 5.15 -4.80
N PRO A 97 -15.25 5.14 -4.70
CA PRO A 97 -15.98 5.02 -3.43
C PRO A 97 -15.74 3.72 -2.64
N LYS A 98 -15.27 2.66 -3.30
CA LYS A 98 -14.96 1.36 -2.67
C LYS A 98 -13.54 1.27 -2.12
N VAL A 99 -12.67 2.22 -2.46
CA VAL A 99 -11.26 2.21 -2.05
C VAL A 99 -11.13 2.73 -0.63
N LYS A 100 -10.23 2.10 0.12
CA LYS A 100 -9.67 2.61 1.38
C LYS A 100 -8.16 2.72 1.20
N VAL A 101 -7.56 3.69 1.88
CA VAL A 101 -6.13 3.96 1.79
C VAL A 101 -5.50 4.06 3.16
N SER A 102 -4.20 3.76 3.22
CA SER A 102 -3.33 4.16 4.31
C SER A 102 -2.25 5.10 3.79
N ILE A 103 -1.91 6.14 4.56
CA ILE A 103 -1.02 7.23 4.15
C ILE A 103 0.07 7.39 5.21
N ASN A 104 1.33 7.33 4.78
CA ASN A 104 2.47 7.58 5.65
C ASN A 104 2.51 9.05 6.08
N LEU A 105 2.80 9.29 7.35
CA LEU A 105 3.00 10.63 7.93
C LEU A 105 4.44 10.80 8.40
N SER A 106 5.02 11.97 8.12
CA SER A 106 6.36 12.34 8.57
C SER A 106 6.38 12.80 10.04
N ASN A 107 7.56 13.09 10.58
CA ASN A 107 7.70 13.57 11.96
C ASN A 107 7.22 15.01 12.10
N GLU A 108 7.44 15.79 11.06
CA GLU A 108 7.21 17.22 11.02
C GLU A 108 5.71 17.56 11.14
N ILE A 109 4.82 16.68 10.66
CA ILE A 109 3.36 16.86 10.76
C ILE A 109 2.86 16.87 12.22
N PHE A 110 3.59 16.26 13.18
CA PHE A 110 3.20 16.26 14.59
C PHE A 110 3.19 17.66 15.21
N THR A 111 3.94 18.59 14.62
CA THR A 111 3.99 20.00 15.05
C THR A 111 3.03 20.89 14.27
N ASP A 112 2.34 20.34 13.26
CA ASP A 112 1.38 21.08 12.45
C ASP A 112 -0.03 21.05 13.06
N HIS A 113 -0.28 21.97 13.99
CA HIS A 113 -1.57 22.13 14.64
C HIS A 113 -2.73 22.48 13.69
N LYS A 114 -2.45 22.86 12.44
CA LYS A 114 -3.49 23.18 11.44
C LYS A 114 -3.86 21.98 10.59
N PHE A 115 -3.09 20.88 10.63
CA PHE A 115 -3.34 19.72 9.79
C PHE A 115 -4.71 19.06 10.05
N PRO A 116 -5.15 18.81 11.31
CA PRO A 116 -6.46 18.21 11.57
C PRO A 116 -7.63 19.05 11.06
N GLU A 117 -7.58 20.37 11.24
CA GLU A 117 -8.60 21.29 10.71
C GLU A 117 -8.64 21.26 9.18
N GLN A 118 -7.46 21.26 8.55
CA GLN A 118 -7.34 21.18 7.09
C GLN A 118 -7.86 19.85 6.55
N LEU A 119 -7.54 18.73 7.21
CA LEU A 119 -8.05 17.41 6.88
C LEU A 119 -9.58 17.38 6.92
N HIS A 120 -10.18 17.92 7.98
CA HIS A 120 -11.63 18.00 8.10
C HIS A 120 -12.27 18.82 6.95
N LYS A 121 -11.63 19.93 6.57
CA LYS A 121 -12.07 20.75 5.42
C LYS A 121 -12.02 19.96 4.12
N TRP A 122 -10.92 19.27 3.81
CA TRP A 122 -10.79 18.44 2.61
C TRP A 122 -11.83 17.31 2.59
N LEU A 123 -11.98 16.56 3.69
CA LEU A 123 -12.98 15.49 3.79
C LEU A 123 -14.40 16.00 3.54
N SER A 124 -14.74 17.17 4.08
CA SER A 124 -16.05 17.81 3.89
C SER A 124 -16.25 18.29 2.45
N GLN A 125 -15.25 18.97 1.89
CA GLN A 125 -15.27 19.51 0.52
C GLN A 125 -15.45 18.40 -0.52
N TYR A 126 -14.73 17.29 -0.37
CA TYR A 126 -14.75 16.16 -1.31
C TYR A 126 -15.78 15.08 -0.93
N ASN A 127 -16.55 15.28 0.14
CA ASN A 127 -17.55 14.33 0.66
C ASN A 127 -16.98 12.90 0.85
N VAL A 128 -15.78 12.82 1.45
CA VAL A 128 -15.08 11.56 1.72
C VAL A 128 -15.24 11.18 3.19
N LEU A 129 -15.64 9.93 3.44
CA LEU A 129 -15.75 9.42 4.81
C LEU A 129 -14.37 9.17 5.41
N ALA A 130 -14.06 9.81 6.54
CA ALA A 130 -12.80 9.68 7.28
C ALA A 130 -12.38 8.22 7.54
N LYS A 131 -13.33 7.32 7.82
CA LYS A 131 -13.11 5.88 8.04
C LYS A 131 -12.46 5.13 6.87
N ARG A 132 -12.34 5.77 5.70
CA ARG A 132 -11.65 5.24 4.51
C ARG A 132 -10.16 5.57 4.49
N ILE A 133 -9.70 6.37 5.44
CA ILE A 133 -8.30 6.80 5.59
C ILE A 133 -7.74 6.22 6.88
N SER A 134 -6.57 5.63 6.74
CA SER A 134 -5.68 5.30 7.84
C SER A 134 -4.40 6.13 7.72
N PHE A 135 -3.82 6.55 8.84
CA PHE A 135 -2.47 7.13 8.84
C PHE A 135 -1.47 6.14 9.41
N GLU A 136 -0.35 5.99 8.71
CA GLU A 136 0.78 5.15 9.10
C GLU A 136 1.87 6.02 9.71
N ILE A 137 2.33 5.62 10.89
CA ILE A 137 3.37 6.32 11.65
C ILE A 137 4.41 5.29 12.07
N ALA A 138 5.69 5.51 11.78
CA ALA A 138 6.74 4.57 12.17
C ALA A 138 6.86 4.44 13.70
N GLU A 139 7.19 3.24 14.18
CA GLU A 139 7.32 2.93 15.61
C GLU A 139 8.28 3.89 16.33
N GLU A 140 9.46 4.11 15.76
CA GLU A 140 10.50 4.97 16.36
C GLU A 140 10.04 6.42 16.49
N MET A 141 9.39 6.95 15.44
CA MET A 141 8.85 8.31 15.38
C MET A 141 7.82 8.55 16.48
N LEU A 142 6.88 7.60 16.63
CA LEU A 142 5.84 7.68 17.65
C LEU A 142 6.43 7.67 19.07
N CYS A 143 7.52 6.94 19.29
CA CYS A 143 8.17 6.88 20.60
C CYS A 143 8.90 8.18 20.96
N GLN A 144 9.52 8.86 19.98
CA GLN A 144 10.29 10.08 20.22
C GLN A 144 9.39 11.31 20.47
N MET A 145 8.19 11.33 19.90
CA MET A 145 7.30 12.51 19.87
C MET A 145 6.06 12.37 20.78
N GLN A 146 6.15 11.58 21.86
CA GLN A 146 4.96 11.05 22.56
C GLN A 146 3.86 12.07 22.89
N PRO A 147 4.10 13.24 23.52
CA PRO A 147 3.01 14.16 23.84
C PRO A 147 2.32 14.74 22.60
N GLN A 148 3.09 15.22 21.62
CA GLN A 148 2.57 15.82 20.39
C GLN A 148 1.91 14.78 19.49
N ALA A 149 2.54 13.61 19.35
CA ALA A 149 2.02 12.52 18.54
C ALA A 149 0.71 11.96 19.11
N ILE A 150 0.59 11.80 20.44
CA ILE A 150 -0.66 11.37 21.06
C ILE A 150 -1.77 12.40 20.85
N ALA A 151 -1.48 13.70 20.94
CA ALA A 151 -2.46 14.75 20.67
C ALA A 151 -2.96 14.67 19.21
N LEU A 152 -2.05 14.63 18.22
CA LEU A 152 -2.42 14.52 16.82
C LEU A 152 -3.23 13.24 16.54
N ILE A 153 -2.75 12.08 17.00
CA ILE A 153 -3.43 10.78 16.83
C ILE A 153 -4.85 10.83 17.42
N THR A 154 -5.01 11.47 18.58
CA THR A 154 -6.32 11.63 19.21
C THR A 154 -7.25 12.48 18.34
N GLU A 155 -6.77 13.61 17.82
CA GLU A 155 -7.53 14.47 16.90
C GLU A 155 -7.92 13.74 15.61
N LEU A 156 -6.99 13.05 14.97
CA LEU A 156 -7.25 12.27 13.75
C LEU A 156 -8.29 11.17 13.99
N LYS A 157 -8.31 10.57 15.18
CA LYS A 157 -9.34 9.60 15.56
C LYS A 157 -10.68 10.22 15.87
N MET A 158 -10.72 11.41 16.47
CA MET A 158 -11.97 12.16 16.65
C MET A 158 -12.61 12.52 15.30
N ILE A 159 -11.80 12.81 14.28
CA ILE A 159 -12.25 13.00 12.89
C ILE A 159 -12.81 11.68 12.30
N GLY A 160 -12.37 10.53 12.81
CA GLY A 160 -12.83 9.20 12.39
C GLY A 160 -11.84 8.43 11.52
N CYS A 161 -10.60 8.92 11.40
CA CYS A 161 -9.52 8.19 10.72
C CYS A 161 -8.98 7.05 11.61
N SER A 162 -8.38 6.04 10.99
CA SER A 162 -7.66 4.98 11.72
C SER A 162 -6.19 5.30 11.83
N ILE A 163 -5.52 4.74 12.84
CA ILE A 163 -4.08 4.94 13.05
C ILE A 163 -3.40 3.58 13.05
N VAL A 164 -2.30 3.50 12.30
CA VAL A 164 -1.50 2.30 12.07
C VAL A 164 -0.08 2.62 12.54
N ILE A 165 0.49 1.76 13.38
CA ILE A 165 1.94 1.82 13.62
C ILE A 165 2.62 1.01 12.51
N ASP A 166 3.53 1.66 11.80
CA ASP A 166 4.33 1.04 10.74
C ASP A 166 5.71 0.61 11.24
N ASP A 167 6.30 -0.35 10.52
CA ASP A 167 7.61 -0.95 10.80
C ASP A 167 7.79 -1.38 12.27
N PHE A 168 6.74 -1.98 12.85
CA PHE A 168 6.74 -2.36 14.25
C PHE A 168 7.65 -3.56 14.52
N THR A 169 8.58 -3.35 15.43
CA THR A 169 9.54 -4.33 15.93
C THR A 169 9.37 -4.67 17.40
N GLY A 170 8.58 -3.88 18.14
CA GLY A 170 8.42 -4.03 19.58
C GLY A 170 9.66 -3.58 20.36
N LYS A 171 10.51 -2.75 19.75
CA LYS A 171 11.74 -2.25 20.35
C LYS A 171 11.50 -1.04 21.24
N TYR A 172 10.52 -0.21 20.88
CA TYR A 172 10.33 1.11 21.52
C TYR A 172 9.16 1.12 22.51
N PHE A 173 8.14 0.30 22.27
CA PHE A 173 6.97 0.23 23.14
C PHE A 173 6.95 -1.03 23.99
N SER A 174 6.78 -0.86 25.30
CA SER A 174 6.34 -1.94 26.17
C SER A 174 4.93 -2.40 25.81
N LEU A 175 4.54 -3.61 26.22
CA LEU A 175 3.18 -4.12 25.98
C LEU A 175 2.10 -3.24 26.64
N LEU A 176 2.39 -2.67 27.82
CA LEU A 176 1.47 -1.76 28.50
C LEU A 176 1.26 -0.47 27.70
N GLN A 177 2.34 0.14 27.20
CA GLN A 177 2.23 1.31 26.32
C GLN A 177 1.45 0.97 25.06
N LEU A 178 1.72 -0.18 24.43
CA LEU A 178 1.01 -0.60 23.23
C LEU A 178 -0.51 -0.74 23.48
N GLN A 179 -0.90 -1.25 24.65
CA GLN A 179 -2.30 -1.36 25.05
C GLN A 179 -2.99 0.01 25.07
N GLU A 180 -2.36 0.98 25.73
CA GLU A 180 -2.89 2.33 25.96
C GLU A 180 -2.89 3.21 24.70
N LEU A 181 -1.97 2.96 23.76
CA LEU A 181 -1.88 3.73 22.53
C LEU A 181 -3.21 3.68 21.74
N PRO A 182 -3.78 4.83 21.33
CA PRO A 182 -5.07 4.86 20.65
C PRO A 182 -4.92 4.47 19.16
N ILE A 183 -4.33 3.33 18.85
CA ILE A 183 -4.13 2.82 17.48
C ILE A 183 -5.17 1.77 17.11
N SER A 184 -5.41 1.58 15.82
CA SER A 184 -6.32 0.57 15.27
C SER A 184 -5.57 -0.68 14.79
N MET A 185 -4.32 -0.53 14.37
CA MET A 185 -3.55 -1.57 13.69
C MET A 185 -2.04 -1.40 13.90
N ILE A 186 -1.33 -2.51 13.77
CA ILE A 186 0.12 -2.59 13.74
C ILE A 186 0.53 -3.33 12.47
N LYS A 187 1.53 -2.82 11.76
CA LYS A 187 2.23 -3.51 10.67
C LYS A 187 3.57 -4.01 11.18
N LEU A 188 3.74 -5.32 11.23
CA LEU A 188 5.01 -5.97 11.56
C LEU A 188 6.03 -5.69 10.46
N ASP A 189 7.21 -5.26 10.89
CA ASP A 189 8.33 -4.98 10.00
C ASP A 189 8.70 -6.20 9.14
N ARG A 190 9.21 -5.95 7.94
CA ARG A 190 9.64 -6.98 6.98
C ARG A 190 10.71 -7.91 7.53
N SER A 191 11.45 -7.52 8.59
CA SER A 191 12.40 -8.40 9.26
C SER A 191 11.74 -9.66 9.81
N PHE A 192 10.44 -9.61 10.20
CA PHE A 192 9.65 -10.77 10.65
C PHE A 192 9.04 -11.59 9.51
N ALA A 193 9.26 -11.22 8.26
CA ALA A 193 8.80 -11.95 7.09
C ALA A 193 9.93 -12.68 6.33
N ARG A 194 11.13 -12.77 6.93
CA ARG A 194 12.29 -13.39 6.27
C ARG A 194 12.27 -14.92 6.40
N LYS A 195 12.80 -15.61 5.39
CA LYS A 195 12.99 -17.07 5.43
C LYS A 195 13.95 -17.53 6.53
N SER A 196 14.94 -16.71 6.86
CA SER A 196 16.05 -17.03 7.75
C SER A 196 15.87 -16.51 9.19
N LEU A 197 14.63 -16.45 9.69
CA LEU A 197 14.38 -16.01 11.06
C LEU A 197 14.96 -16.96 12.09
N SER A 198 15.62 -16.41 13.11
CA SER A 198 16.03 -17.16 14.29
C SER A 198 14.82 -17.66 15.09
N PRO A 199 14.97 -18.72 15.91
CA PRO A 199 13.90 -19.16 16.80
C PRO A 199 13.35 -18.05 17.70
N SER A 200 14.22 -17.16 18.21
CA SER A 200 13.76 -16.06 19.07
C SER A 200 12.93 -15.02 18.30
N GLN A 201 13.35 -14.65 17.08
CA GLN A 201 12.61 -13.70 16.24
C GLN A 201 11.20 -14.21 15.91
N LYS A 202 11.06 -15.52 15.66
CA LYS A 202 9.75 -16.15 15.47
C LYS A 202 8.87 -16.04 16.70
N GLN A 203 9.42 -16.32 17.88
CA GLN A 203 8.67 -16.20 19.14
C GLN A 203 8.26 -14.75 19.42
N ILE A 204 9.10 -13.78 19.09
CA ILE A 204 8.76 -12.35 19.19
C ILE A 204 7.58 -12.01 18.27
N ALA A 205 7.61 -12.43 17.00
CA ALA A 205 6.49 -12.21 16.08
C ALA A 205 5.18 -12.85 16.56
N ILE A 206 5.25 -14.06 17.12
CA ILE A 206 4.10 -14.76 17.73
C ILE A 206 3.55 -13.95 18.91
N ALA A 207 4.43 -13.53 19.82
CA ALA A 207 4.04 -12.76 21.00
C ALA A 207 3.39 -11.42 20.64
N ILE A 208 3.96 -10.67 19.68
CA ILE A 208 3.41 -9.41 19.21
C ILE A 208 2.04 -9.62 18.55
N SER A 209 1.93 -10.61 17.65
CA SER A 209 0.67 -10.91 16.95
C SER A 209 -0.43 -11.31 17.92
N TYR A 210 -0.11 -12.16 18.89
CA TYR A 210 -1.03 -12.56 19.94
C TYR A 210 -1.46 -11.37 20.82
N THR A 211 -0.50 -10.56 21.25
CA THR A 211 -0.78 -9.40 22.12
C THR A 211 -1.63 -8.35 21.41
N SER A 212 -1.36 -8.10 20.12
CA SER A 212 -2.18 -7.23 19.28
C SER A 212 -3.64 -7.69 19.29
N LYS A 213 -3.88 -9.00 19.12
CA LYS A 213 -5.21 -9.59 19.18
C LYS A 213 -5.88 -9.43 20.55
N VAL A 214 -5.15 -9.66 21.65
CA VAL A 214 -5.66 -9.47 23.02
C VAL A 214 -6.09 -8.02 23.25
N PHE A 215 -5.31 -7.06 22.74
CA PHE A 215 -5.63 -5.63 22.82
C PHE A 215 -6.63 -5.15 21.76
N GLN A 216 -7.23 -6.06 20.99
CA GLN A 216 -8.19 -5.76 19.93
C GLN A 216 -7.63 -4.82 18.84
N LYS A 217 -6.32 -4.89 18.60
CA LYS A 217 -5.61 -4.18 17.54
C LYS A 217 -5.35 -5.16 16.39
N GLN A 218 -5.57 -4.71 15.17
CA GLN A 218 -5.30 -5.54 14.00
C GLN A 218 -3.80 -5.68 13.79
N CYS A 219 -3.34 -6.83 13.31
CA CYS A 219 -1.94 -7.07 12.95
C CYS A 219 -1.83 -7.39 11.47
N ILE A 220 -0.88 -6.78 10.78
CA ILE A 220 -0.54 -7.02 9.37
C ILE A 220 0.94 -7.41 9.30
N VAL A 221 1.32 -8.32 8.40
CA VAL A 221 2.73 -8.62 8.11
C VAL A 221 3.14 -8.00 6.78
N LYS A 222 4.19 -7.15 6.80
CA LYS A 222 4.81 -6.59 5.58
C LYS A 222 5.92 -7.50 5.06
N GLY A 223 6.34 -7.29 3.81
CA GLY A 223 7.48 -7.97 3.21
C GLY A 223 7.21 -9.42 2.83
N ILE A 224 5.98 -9.75 2.45
CA ILE A 224 5.64 -11.08 1.90
C ILE A 224 6.19 -11.21 0.47
N ASP A 225 7.45 -11.64 0.38
CA ASP A 225 8.19 -11.75 -0.89
C ASP A 225 8.31 -13.20 -1.37
N ASP A 226 7.97 -14.18 -0.52
CA ASP A 226 8.01 -15.60 -0.87
C ASP A 226 6.92 -16.45 -0.17
N LYS A 227 6.75 -17.70 -0.61
CA LYS A 227 5.74 -18.62 -0.05
C LYS A 227 5.99 -18.99 1.43
N TYR A 228 7.23 -18.97 1.89
CA TYR A 228 7.56 -19.24 3.29
C TYR A 228 7.07 -18.10 4.18
N SER A 229 7.33 -16.85 3.79
CA SER A 229 6.88 -15.65 4.51
C SER A 229 5.34 -15.63 4.64
N LEU A 230 4.63 -15.97 3.56
CA LEU A 230 3.17 -16.07 3.57
C LEU A 230 2.68 -17.18 4.51
N LYS A 231 3.31 -18.36 4.47
CA LYS A 231 2.97 -19.46 5.38
C LYS A 231 3.18 -19.06 6.84
N PHE A 232 4.30 -18.41 7.15
CA PHE A 232 4.59 -17.95 8.50
C PHE A 232 3.57 -16.90 8.96
N ALA A 233 3.21 -15.93 8.12
CA ALA A 233 2.13 -14.98 8.42
C ALA A 233 0.79 -15.69 8.71
N SER A 234 0.50 -16.79 8.01
CA SER A 234 -0.67 -17.61 8.28
C SER A 234 -0.63 -18.34 9.63
N GLU A 235 0.55 -18.82 10.04
CA GLU A 235 0.74 -19.44 11.36
C GLU A 235 0.56 -18.42 12.50
N LEU A 236 0.90 -17.14 12.26
CA LEU A 236 0.69 -16.05 13.22
C LEU A 236 -0.80 -15.68 13.40
N GLY A 237 -1.68 -16.05 12.46
CA GLY A 237 -3.10 -15.73 12.52
C GLY A 237 -3.41 -14.22 12.41
N VAL A 238 -2.57 -13.49 11.66
CA VAL A 238 -2.71 -12.03 11.46
C VAL A 238 -3.92 -11.68 10.57
N LYS A 239 -4.36 -10.41 10.64
CA LYS A 239 -5.51 -9.91 9.88
C LYS A 239 -5.22 -9.85 8.37
N GLY A 240 -3.99 -9.49 8.01
CA GLY A 240 -3.64 -9.27 6.61
C GLY A 240 -2.14 -9.26 6.34
N VAL A 241 -1.83 -9.15 5.06
CA VAL A 241 -0.48 -9.31 4.51
C VAL A 241 -0.22 -8.34 3.36
N GLN A 242 1.03 -7.93 3.23
CA GLN A 242 1.50 -7.03 2.17
C GLN A 242 2.90 -7.45 1.72
N GLY A 243 3.18 -7.43 0.42
CA GLY A 243 4.51 -7.75 -0.11
C GLY A 243 4.53 -7.93 -1.62
N TYR A 244 5.73 -7.96 -2.21
CA TYR A 244 5.90 -7.97 -3.66
C TYR A 244 5.52 -9.29 -4.32
N SER A 245 5.50 -10.40 -3.57
CA SER A 245 4.96 -11.68 -4.05
C SER A 245 3.45 -11.61 -4.32
N LEU A 246 2.74 -10.70 -3.63
CA LEU A 246 1.30 -10.53 -3.72
C LEU A 246 0.92 -9.46 -4.76
N SER A 247 1.52 -8.27 -4.62
CA SER A 247 1.36 -7.18 -5.57
C SER A 247 2.48 -6.16 -5.40
N GLN A 248 3.03 -5.71 -6.53
CA GLN A 248 3.84 -4.50 -6.56
C GLN A 248 2.94 -3.25 -6.47
N PRO A 249 3.49 -2.09 -6.08
CA PRO A 249 2.81 -0.80 -6.21
C PRO A 249 2.37 -0.54 -7.65
N GLN A 250 1.20 0.08 -7.85
CA GLN A 250 0.64 0.42 -9.17
C GLN A 250 0.10 1.86 -9.18
N ASP A 251 -0.09 2.44 -10.35
CA ASP A 251 -0.63 3.80 -10.54
C ASP A 251 -2.12 3.95 -10.17
N ASN A 252 -2.84 2.83 -9.99
CA ASN A 252 -4.24 2.80 -9.63
C ASN A 252 -4.52 1.88 -8.42
N PRO A 253 -5.42 2.28 -7.50
CA PRO A 253 -5.75 1.47 -6.34
C PRO A 253 -6.47 0.18 -6.73
N LYS A 254 -6.13 -0.92 -6.06
CA LYS A 254 -6.81 -2.19 -6.25
C LYS A 254 -8.11 -2.24 -5.45
N THR A 255 -9.15 -2.76 -6.09
CA THR A 255 -10.47 -3.02 -5.49
C THR A 255 -10.80 -4.51 -5.40
N PHE A 256 -10.10 -5.35 -6.18
CA PHE A 256 -10.35 -6.78 -6.28
C PHE A 256 -9.29 -7.60 -5.54
N GLY A 257 -9.73 -8.63 -4.84
CA GLY A 257 -8.87 -9.55 -4.11
C GLY A 257 -8.09 -10.52 -5.00
N LEU A 258 -7.17 -11.25 -4.37
CA LEU A 258 -6.30 -12.24 -5.03
C LEU A 258 -7.11 -13.34 -5.76
N ILE A 259 -8.20 -13.82 -5.16
CA ILE A 259 -9.04 -14.87 -5.73
C ILE A 259 -9.73 -14.37 -7.00
N SER A 260 -10.32 -13.17 -6.97
CA SER A 260 -10.95 -12.57 -8.16
C SER A 260 -9.94 -12.32 -9.29
N LEU A 261 -8.69 -11.96 -8.96
CA LEU A 261 -7.62 -11.80 -9.95
C LEU A 261 -7.21 -13.15 -10.57
N LEU A 262 -7.12 -14.21 -9.75
CA LEU A 262 -6.85 -15.57 -10.24
C LEU A 262 -7.97 -16.08 -11.15
N ILE A 263 -9.23 -15.92 -10.76
CA ILE A 263 -10.38 -16.31 -11.58
C ILE A 263 -10.36 -15.55 -12.90
N SER A 264 -10.17 -14.23 -12.88
CA SER A 264 -10.08 -13.41 -14.10
C SER A 264 -8.97 -13.88 -15.03
N ARG A 265 -7.79 -14.22 -14.51
CA ARG A 265 -6.68 -14.78 -15.30
C ARG A 265 -7.01 -16.15 -15.90
N ILE A 266 -7.64 -17.04 -15.12
CA ILE A 266 -8.04 -18.36 -15.62
C ILE A 266 -9.08 -18.22 -16.74
N VAL A 267 -10.07 -17.35 -16.56
CA VAL A 267 -11.08 -17.06 -17.58
C VAL A 267 -10.43 -16.46 -18.83
N ALA A 268 -9.53 -15.48 -18.69
CA ALA A 268 -8.81 -14.89 -19.82
C ALA A 268 -7.98 -15.93 -20.58
N SER A 269 -7.24 -16.79 -19.87
CA SER A 269 -6.48 -17.89 -20.47
C SER A 269 -7.38 -18.89 -21.18
N ALA A 270 -8.53 -19.25 -20.58
CA ALA A 270 -9.50 -20.15 -21.20
C ALA A 270 -10.06 -19.56 -22.50
N ILE A 271 -10.44 -18.28 -22.49
CA ILE A 271 -10.89 -17.56 -23.70
C ILE A 271 -9.79 -17.53 -24.77
N ALA A 272 -8.54 -17.23 -24.39
CA ALA A 272 -7.42 -17.22 -25.33
C ALA A 272 -7.19 -18.59 -25.98
N ILE A 273 -7.30 -19.68 -25.21
CA ILE A 273 -7.23 -21.06 -25.73
C ILE A 273 -8.38 -21.33 -26.71
N LEU A 274 -9.60 -20.94 -26.39
CA LEU A 274 -10.76 -21.12 -27.28
C LEU A 274 -10.59 -20.34 -28.60
N ILE A 275 -10.07 -19.12 -28.55
CA ILE A 275 -9.75 -18.32 -29.74
C ILE A 275 -8.70 -19.03 -30.58
N LEU A 276 -7.62 -19.52 -29.96
CA LEU A 276 -6.56 -20.26 -30.64
C LEU A 276 -7.10 -21.52 -31.33
N LEU A 277 -7.95 -22.29 -30.66
CA LEU A 277 -8.61 -23.47 -31.22
C LEU A 277 -9.49 -23.10 -32.43
N TYR A 278 -10.27 -22.03 -32.33
CA TYR A 278 -11.08 -21.53 -33.43
C TYR A 278 -10.24 -21.12 -34.64
N ILE A 279 -9.15 -20.36 -34.43
CA ILE A 279 -8.21 -19.96 -35.48
C ILE A 279 -7.56 -21.20 -36.14
N PHE A 280 -7.13 -22.18 -35.34
CA PHE A 280 -6.54 -23.43 -35.86
C PHE A 280 -7.51 -24.19 -36.76
N LYS A 281 -8.79 -24.29 -36.38
CA LYS A 281 -9.81 -24.88 -37.24
C LYS A 281 -10.02 -24.06 -38.51
N SER A 282 -10.22 -22.75 -38.37
CA SER A 282 -10.55 -21.88 -39.50
C SER A 282 -9.43 -21.78 -40.54
N LEU A 283 -8.16 -21.81 -40.12
CA LEU A 283 -7.00 -21.67 -41.02
C LEU A 283 -6.44 -23.01 -41.49
N MET A 284 -6.37 -24.01 -40.62
CA MET A 284 -5.68 -25.27 -40.92
C MET A 284 -6.64 -26.44 -41.19
N GLY A 285 -7.95 -26.27 -41.01
CA GLY A 285 -8.94 -27.32 -41.23
C GLY A 285 -8.81 -28.51 -40.28
N ILE A 286 -8.09 -28.34 -39.16
CA ILE A 286 -7.85 -29.40 -38.17
C ILE A 286 -8.97 -29.38 -37.13
N ASP A 287 -9.80 -30.42 -37.13
CA ASP A 287 -10.80 -30.64 -36.07
C ASP A 287 -10.13 -31.25 -34.83
N LEU A 288 -9.82 -30.41 -33.84
CA LEU A 288 -9.31 -30.84 -32.54
C LEU A 288 -10.36 -31.51 -31.64
N PHE A 289 -11.65 -31.28 -31.91
CA PHE A 289 -12.77 -31.96 -31.24
C PHE A 289 -13.46 -32.91 -32.22
N LYS A 290 -13.71 -34.14 -31.78
CA LYS A 290 -14.47 -35.14 -32.57
C LYS A 290 -15.98 -34.84 -32.64
N ASP A 291 -16.48 -34.02 -31.72
CA ASP A 291 -17.89 -33.66 -31.63
C ASP A 291 -18.19 -32.40 -32.46
N ARG A 292 -19.09 -32.52 -33.44
CA ARG A 292 -19.55 -31.39 -34.27
C ARG A 292 -20.32 -30.35 -33.46
N HIS A 293 -21.05 -30.76 -32.43
CA HIS A 293 -21.89 -29.85 -31.66
C HIS A 293 -21.04 -28.84 -30.87
N ALA A 294 -19.89 -29.26 -30.35
CA ALA A 294 -18.96 -28.38 -29.66
C ALA A 294 -18.43 -27.27 -30.57
N TRP A 295 -18.28 -27.55 -31.86
CA TRP A 295 -17.84 -26.57 -32.84
C TRP A 295 -18.92 -25.57 -33.24
N GLU A 296 -20.17 -26.02 -33.39
CA GLU A 296 -21.30 -25.11 -33.66
C GLU A 296 -21.46 -24.11 -32.53
N VAL A 297 -21.43 -24.56 -31.27
CA VAL A 297 -21.52 -23.67 -30.10
C VAL A 297 -20.37 -22.66 -30.04
N LEU A 298 -19.14 -23.09 -30.34
CA LEU A 298 -17.98 -22.19 -30.37
C LEU A 298 -18.06 -21.19 -31.53
N SER A 299 -18.52 -21.63 -32.71
CA SER A 299 -18.67 -20.78 -33.88
C SER A 299 -19.75 -19.73 -33.67
N ASP A 300 -20.92 -20.12 -33.14
CA ASP A 300 -22.02 -19.22 -32.81
C ASP A 300 -21.60 -18.18 -31.75
N PHE A 301 -20.85 -18.61 -30.73
CA PHE A 301 -20.32 -17.71 -29.71
C PHE A 301 -19.35 -16.67 -30.30
N PHE A 302 -18.43 -17.09 -31.16
CA PHE A 302 -17.48 -16.16 -31.77
C PHE A 302 -18.09 -15.31 -32.88
N GLU A 303 -19.06 -15.82 -33.66
CA GLU A 303 -19.84 -15.01 -34.60
C GLU A 303 -20.68 -13.95 -33.87
N SER A 304 -21.24 -14.27 -32.70
CA SER A 304 -21.95 -13.28 -31.88
C SER A 304 -21.03 -12.17 -31.35
N ILE A 305 -19.73 -12.42 -31.21
CA ILE A 305 -18.76 -11.45 -30.65
C ILE A 305 -18.04 -10.67 -31.75
N PHE A 306 -17.68 -11.34 -32.85
CA PHE A 306 -16.84 -10.81 -33.93
C PHE A 306 -17.55 -10.70 -35.29
N GLY A 307 -18.71 -11.33 -35.45
CA GLY A 307 -19.47 -11.41 -36.72
C GLY A 307 -20.48 -10.27 -36.94
N GLY A 308 -20.57 -9.31 -36.02
CA GLY A 308 -21.36 -8.09 -36.22
C GLY A 308 -20.66 -7.13 -37.20
N LYS A 309 -21.29 -6.90 -38.36
CA LYS A 309 -21.09 -5.69 -39.17
C LYS A 309 -21.61 -4.44 -38.45
#